data_AF-Q2G1R2-F1
#
_entry.id   AF-Q2G1R2-F1
#
_cell.length_a   1.000
_cell.length_b   1.000
_cell.length_c   1.000
_cell.angle_alpha   90.00
_cell.angle_beta   90.00
_cell.angle_gamma   90.00
#
_symmetry.space_group_name_H-M   'P 1'
#
loop_
_entity.id
_entity.type
_entity.pdbx_description
1 polymer ?
#
loop_
_entity_poly.entity_id
_entity_poly.type
_entity_poly.pdbx_seq_one_letter_code
_entity_poly.pdbx_strand_id
1 'polypeptide(L)' 'MEGLKHSLKSLGWWDLFFAIPIFLLFAYLPNYNFITIFLNIVIIIFFSIGLILTTHIIIDKIKSNTK' A
#
# COMPACT_ATOMS: atom_id res chain seq x y z
N MET A 1 6.53 23.86 5.45
CA MET A 1 6.76 22.95 4.30
C MET A 1 7.45 21.63 4.66
N GLU A 2 8.23 21.54 5.74
CA GLU A 2 8.95 20.30 6.10
C GLU A 2 8.02 19.10 6.39
N GLY A 3 6.88 19.32 7.04
CA GLY A 3 5.89 18.27 7.31
C GLY A 3 5.34 17.59 6.05
N LEU A 4 5.13 18.35 4.97
CA LEU A 4 4.66 17.81 3.69
C LEU A 4 5.74 16.91 3.05
N LYS A 5 7.00 17.36 3.07
CA LYS A 5 8.13 16.61 2.49
C LYS A 5 8.37 15.28 3.21
N HIS A 6 8.27 15.27 4.54
CA HIS A 6 8.34 14.02 5.31
C HIS A 6 7.16 13.09 5.00
N SER A 7 5.98 13.66 4.76
CA SER A 7 4.77 12.88 4.43
C SER A 7 4.89 12.23 3.06
N LEU A 8 5.33 12.97 2.04
CA LEU A 8 5.62 12.43 0.72
C LEU A 8 6.70 11.35 0.76
N LYS A 9 7.75 11.54 1.57
CA LYS A 9 8.80 10.52 1.75
C LYS A 9 8.26 9.25 2.42
N SER A 10 7.42 9.40 3.45
CA SER A 10 6.77 8.26 4.10
C SER A 10 5.79 7.57 3.16
N LEU A 11 5.04 8.33 2.36
CA LEU A 11 4.15 7.83 1.32
C LEU A 11 4.94 6.97 0.34
N GLY A 12 6.06 7.48 -0.19
CA GLY A 12 6.89 6.73 -1.13
C GLY A 12 7.41 5.41 -0.56
N TRP A 13 7.71 5.35 0.74
CA TRP A 13 8.08 4.06 1.36
C TRP A 13 6.91 3.10 1.51
N TRP A 14 5.74 3.60 1.90
CA TRP A 14 4.53 2.78 1.98
C TRP A 14 4.09 2.31 0.59
N ASP A 15 4.10 3.17 -0.42
CA ASP A 15 3.83 2.82 -1.82
C ASP A 15 4.79 1.75 -2.33
N LEU A 16 6.09 1.84 -2.02
CA LEU A 16 7.04 0.80 -2.42
C LEU A 16 6.73 -0.53 -1.73
N PHE A 17 6.37 -0.50 -0.45
CA PHE A 17 5.95 -1.69 0.28
C PHE A 17 4.68 -2.33 -0.35
N PHE A 18 3.74 -1.52 -0.86
CA PHE A 18 2.54 -2.00 -1.56
C PHE A 18 2.75 -2.38 -3.02
N ALA A 19 3.78 -1.84 -3.68
CA ALA A 19 4.14 -2.24 -5.04
C ALA A 19 4.64 -3.68 -5.11
N ILE A 20 5.35 -4.16 -4.07
CA ILE A 20 5.91 -5.52 -4.03
C ILE A 20 4.80 -6.59 -4.15
N PRO A 21 3.73 -6.60 -3.33
CA PRO A 21 2.62 -7.53 -3.48
C PRO A 21 1.92 -7.43 -4.84
N ILE A 22 1.67 -6.21 -5.34
CA ILE A 22 1.03 -6.00 -6.66
C ILE A 22 1.86 -6.64 -7.77
N PHE A 23 3.18 -6.45 -7.74
CA PHE A 23 4.08 -7.04 -8.73
C PHE A 23 4.07 -8.56 -8.67
N LEU A 24 4.02 -9.12 -7.45
CA LEU A 24 3.83 -10.56 -7.26
C LEU A 24 2.51 -11.03 -7.88
N LEU A 25 1.40 -10.30 -7.67
CA LEU A 25 0.08 -10.64 -8.21
C LEU A 25 0.10 -10.77 -9.75
N PHE A 26 0.81 -9.86 -10.43
CA PHE A 26 0.98 -9.93 -11.88
C PHE A 26 1.82 -11.14 -12.34
N ALA A 27 2.88 -11.49 -11.61
CA ALA A 27 3.68 -12.67 -11.93
C ALA A 27 2.85 -13.96 -11.82
N TYR A 28 1.83 -13.96 -10.96
CA TYR A 28 1.02 -15.13 -10.63
C TYR A 28 -0.31 -15.22 -11.39
N LEU A 29 -0.76 -14.15 -12.07
CA LEU A 29 -2.06 -14.08 -12.75
C LEU A 29 -2.41 -15.24 -13.70
N PRO A 30 -1.48 -15.83 -14.49
CA PRO A 30 -1.86 -16.88 -15.45
C PRO A 30 -1.92 -18.31 -14.86
N ASN A 31 -1.54 -18.52 -13.59
CA ASN A 31 -1.50 -19.85 -13.00
C ASN A 31 -2.73 -20.12 -12.12
N TYR A 32 -3.69 -20.89 -12.63
CA TYR A 32 -4.92 -21.29 -11.92
C TYR A 32 -4.71 -22.36 -10.82
N ASN A 33 -3.51 -22.45 -10.24
CA ASN A 33 -3.25 -23.39 -9.15
C ASN A 33 -3.88 -22.85 -7.85
N PHE A 34 -4.40 -23.74 -7.00
CA PHE A 34 -5.01 -23.38 -5.72
C PHE A 34 -4.09 -22.52 -4.84
N ILE A 35 -2.79 -22.85 -4.81
CA ILE A 35 -1.76 -22.09 -4.08
C ILE A 35 -1.67 -20.65 -4.59
N THR A 36 -1.76 -20.46 -5.91
CA THR A 36 -1.69 -19.15 -6.54
C THR A 36 -2.90 -18.28 -6.20
N ILE A 37 -4.10 -18.88 -6.20
CA ILE A 37 -5.33 -18.20 -5.80
C ILE A 37 -5.22 -17.75 -4.33
N PHE A 38 -4.77 -18.65 -3.45
CA PHE A 38 -4.58 -18.33 -2.03
C PHE A 38 -3.58 -17.18 -1.84
N LEU A 39 -2.44 -17.23 -2.53
CA LEU A 39 -1.42 -16.18 -2.45
C LEU A 39 -1.96 -14.83 -2.95
N ASN A 40 -2.73 -14.82 -4.04
CA ASN A 40 -3.38 -13.61 -4.55
C ASN A 40 -4.37 -13.01 -3.54
N ILE A 41 -5.16 -13.84 -2.85
CA ILE A 41 -6.08 -13.36 -1.80
C ILE A 41 -5.29 -12.70 -0.67
N VAL A 42 -4.21 -13.34 -0.20
CA VAL A 42 -3.34 -12.78 0.85
C VAL A 42 -2.77 -11.44 0.41
N ILE A 43 -2.25 -11.36 -0.82
CA ILE A 43 -1.71 -10.13 -1.41
C ILE A 43 -2.76 -9.01 -1.44
N ILE A 44 -3.99 -9.29 -1.89
CA ILE A 44 -5.08 -8.31 -1.95
C ILE A 44 -5.43 -7.77 -0.56
N ILE A 45 -5.44 -8.63 0.46
CA ILE A 45 -5.71 -8.24 1.85
C ILE A 45 -4.60 -7.30 2.36
N PHE A 46 -3.33 -7.69 2.20
CA PHE A 46 -2.19 -6.87 2.61
C PHE A 46 -2.18 -5.51 1.90
N PHE A 47 -2.50 -5.49 0.61
CA PHE A 47 -2.60 -4.27 -0.18
C PHE A 47 -3.71 -3.34 0.33
N SER A 48 -4.90 -3.89 0.62
CA SER A 48 -6.04 -3.13 1.10
C SER A 48 -5.78 -2.50 2.48
N ILE A 49 -5.22 -3.27 3.42
CA ILE A 49 -4.81 -2.76 4.75
C ILE A 49 -3.82 -1.60 4.59
N GLY A 50 -2.92 -1.75 3.64
CA GLY A 50 -1.91 -0.77 3.33
C GLY A 50 -2.38 0.59 2.84
N LEU A 51 -3.27 0.56 1.86
CA LEU A 51 -3.90 1.76 1.33
C LEU A 51 -4.69 2.49 2.42
N ILE A 52 -5.42 1.75 3.26
CA ILE A 52 -6.17 2.32 4.38
C ILE A 52 -5.24 3.03 5.35
N LEU A 53 -4.16 2.37 5.78
CA LEU A 53 -3.19 2.95 6.71
C LEU A 53 -2.55 4.22 6.13
N THR A 54 -2.13 4.14 4.87
CA THR A 54 -1.49 5.25 4.16
C THR A 54 -2.45 6.44 4.03
N THR A 55 -3.70 6.18 3.65
CA THR A 55 -4.75 7.20 3.55
C THR A 55 -5.03 7.86 4.89
N HIS A 56 -5.13 7.08 5.98
CA HIS A 56 -5.40 7.63 7.30
C HIS A 56 -4.25 8.52 7.79
N ILE A 57 -3.00 8.07 7.62
CA ILE A 57 -1.80 8.87 7.96
C ILE A 57 -1.76 10.20 7.20
N ILE A 58 -2.13 10.19 5.91
CA ILE A 58 -2.20 11.42 5.10
C ILE A 58 -3.29 12.34 5.63
N ILE A 59 -4.51 11.82 5.84
CA ILE A 59 -5.65 12.62 6.30
C ILE A 59 -5.36 13.24 7.67
N ASP A 60 -4.84 12.46 8.61
CA ASP A 60 -4.50 12.94 9.96
C ASP A 60 -3.44 14.04 9.93
N LYS A 61 -2.43 13.90 9.08
CA LYS A 61 -1.39 14.93 8.93
C LYS A 61 -1.87 16.17 8.19
N ILE A 62 -2.69 16.04 7.15
CA ILE A 62 -3.30 17.21 6.48
C ILE A 62 -4.17 17.97 7.48
N LYS A 63 -4.99 17.25 8.26
CA LYS A 63 -5.83 17.84 9.30
C LYS A 63 -4.99 18.51 10.40
N SER A 64 -3.90 17.87 10.83
CA SER A 64 -2.99 18.44 11.83
C SER A 64 -2.20 19.65 11.32
N ASN A 65 -1.87 19.75 10.03
CA ASN A 65 -1.14 20.92 9.48
C ASN A 65 -2.07 22.08 9.13
N THR A 66 -3.38 21.83 8.99
CA THR A 66 -4.39 22.86 8.71
C THR A 66 -4.80 23.63 9.98
N LYS A 67 -4.46 23.14 11.17
CA LYS A 67 -4.76 23.77 12.45
C LYS A 67 -3.53 24.51 12.97
#